data_AF-A0A1Q4GF81-F1
#
_entry.id   AF-A0A1Q4GF81-F1
#
_cell.length_a   1.000
_cell.length_b   1.000
_cell.length_c   1.000
_cell.angle_alpha   90.00
_cell.angle_beta   90.00
_cell.angle_gamma   90.00
#
_symmetry.space_group_name_H-M   'P 1'
#
loop_
_entity.id
_entity.type
_entity.pdbx_description
1 polymer ?
#
loop_
_entity_poly.entity_id
_entity_poly.type
_entity_poly.pdbx_seq_one_letter_code
_entity_poly.pdbx_strand_id
1 'polypeptide(L)'
;MDKITSKVQIREIVAAAKQQGQQSGIESFMLSLQACLLKKKVRFPLLEFAAREIMLFVPETEQLHLTDRLIATTEMGSYVLTGIILQQRLPEHFEQSIHKACTYITIGNQWYVCDIIGERVLGHALLTLPKKAIPLLEELAHHSDKWIVRTIGVATHYAVKKGLSATYVNILLKLLISLSNTTDFHVKKGIGWGAKTIAKFHPDLVACYSKAIESPETKQWFRTKITIGLNRHNLRTKQNRQEDTTIHLNQ
;
A
#
# COMPACT_ATOMS: atom_id res chain seq x y z
N MET A 1 7.40 -12.98 -23.17
CA MET A 1 8.08 -12.46 -21.96
C MET A 1 8.10 -13.57 -20.92
N ASP A 2 9.30 -14.00 -20.51
CA ASP A 2 9.46 -15.15 -19.63
C ASP A 2 8.83 -14.89 -18.26
N LYS A 3 8.32 -15.96 -17.64
CA LYS A 3 7.53 -15.89 -16.40
C LYS A 3 8.26 -16.63 -15.29
N ILE A 4 8.45 -15.96 -14.16
CA ILE A 4 9.01 -16.56 -12.94
C ILE A 4 7.86 -16.96 -12.03
N THR A 5 7.89 -18.20 -11.54
CA THR A 5 6.74 -18.80 -10.84
C THR A 5 7.04 -19.35 -9.45
N SER A 6 8.30 -19.47 -9.05
CA SER A 6 8.69 -20.09 -7.78
C SER A 6 9.67 -19.24 -6.96
N LYS A 7 9.68 -19.45 -5.64
CA LYS A 7 10.67 -18.84 -4.73
C LYS A 7 12.08 -19.39 -4.94
N VAL A 8 12.21 -20.64 -5.39
CA VAL A 8 13.50 -21.27 -5.70
C VAL A 8 14.22 -20.50 -6.80
N GLN A 9 13.53 -20.24 -7.92
CA GLN A 9 14.06 -19.43 -9.02
C GLN A 9 14.45 -18.02 -8.56
N ILE A 10 13.64 -17.40 -7.69
CA ILE A 10 13.98 -16.08 -7.14
C ILE A 10 15.30 -16.11 -6.36
N ARG A 11 15.53 -17.13 -5.52
CA ARG A 11 16.78 -17.26 -4.78
C ARG A 11 17.98 -17.41 -5.70
N GLU A 12 17.87 -18.25 -6.72
CA GLU A 12 18.93 -18.44 -7.71
C GLU A 12 19.26 -17.13 -8.43
N ILE A 13 18.24 -16.39 -8.88
CA ILE A 13 18.42 -15.08 -9.54
C ILE A 13 19.08 -14.07 -8.60
N VAL A 14 18.59 -13.96 -7.36
CA VAL A 14 19.14 -13.01 -6.37
C VAL A 14 20.58 -13.38 -5.99
N ALA A 15 20.89 -14.68 -5.84
CA ALA A 15 22.24 -15.15 -5.55
C ALA A 15 23.21 -14.87 -6.72
N ALA A 16 22.79 -15.13 -7.96
CA ALA A 16 23.59 -14.83 -9.14
C ALA A 16 23.84 -13.31 -9.29
N ALA A 17 22.80 -12.49 -9.09
CA ALA A 17 22.94 -11.04 -9.10
C ALA A 17 23.91 -10.57 -8.01
N LYS A 18 23.78 -11.10 -6.78
CA LYS A 18 24.70 -10.81 -5.67
C LYS A 18 26.15 -11.11 -6.04
N GLN A 19 26.43 -12.28 -6.60
CA GLN A 19 27.80 -12.65 -7.00
C GLN A 19 28.37 -11.67 -8.04
N GLN A 20 27.59 -11.28 -9.05
CA GLN A 20 28.00 -10.27 -10.02
C GLN A 20 28.25 -8.91 -9.37
N GLY A 21 27.41 -8.52 -8.40
CA GLY A 21 27.57 -7.30 -7.62
C GLY A 21 28.83 -7.28 -6.77
N GLN A 22 29.21 -8.42 -6.19
CA GLN A 22 30.44 -8.54 -5.40
C GLN A 22 31.71 -8.43 -6.25
N GLN A 23 31.65 -8.85 -7.52
CA GLN A 23 32.78 -8.80 -8.44
C GLN A 23 32.94 -7.42 -9.10
N SER A 24 31.83 -6.77 -9.45
CA SER A 24 31.83 -5.63 -10.38
C SER A 24 31.03 -4.41 -9.88
N GLY A 25 30.59 -4.43 -8.62
CA GLY A 25 29.88 -3.33 -7.97
C GLY A 25 28.37 -3.31 -8.19
N ILE A 26 27.71 -2.31 -7.59
CA ILE A 26 26.24 -2.21 -7.56
C ILE A 26 25.60 -2.08 -8.95
N GLU A 27 26.29 -1.50 -9.92
CA GLU A 27 25.79 -1.39 -11.29
C GLU A 27 25.58 -2.77 -11.93
N SER A 28 26.54 -3.68 -11.76
CA SER A 28 26.40 -5.05 -12.26
C SER A 28 25.29 -5.81 -11.54
N PHE A 29 25.15 -5.61 -10.23
CA PHE A 29 24.00 -6.14 -9.48
C PHE A 29 22.67 -5.65 -10.06
N MET A 30 22.55 -4.35 -10.32
CA MET A 30 21.33 -3.73 -10.85
C MET A 30 21.01 -4.18 -12.27
N LEU A 31 22.00 -4.25 -13.16
CA LEU A 31 21.83 -4.76 -14.52
C LEU A 31 21.36 -6.22 -14.51
N SER A 32 21.94 -7.05 -13.64
CA SER A 32 21.57 -8.45 -13.45
C SER A 32 20.12 -8.59 -12.97
N LEU A 33 19.75 -7.87 -11.92
CA LEU A 33 18.37 -7.85 -11.42
C LEU A 33 17.41 -7.36 -12.50
N GLN A 34 17.74 -6.31 -13.24
CA GLN A 34 16.86 -5.77 -14.27
C GLN A 34 16.60 -6.78 -15.38
N ALA A 35 17.66 -7.42 -15.89
CA ALA A 35 17.57 -8.40 -16.97
C ALA A 35 16.86 -9.69 -16.54
N CYS A 36 17.20 -10.22 -15.36
CA CYS A 36 16.78 -11.55 -14.92
C CYS A 36 15.50 -11.54 -14.08
N LEU A 37 15.13 -10.41 -13.46
CA LEU A 37 13.97 -10.32 -12.57
C LEU A 37 12.97 -9.24 -13.03
N LEU A 38 13.41 -7.98 -13.15
CA LEU A 38 12.49 -6.84 -13.27
C LEU A 38 11.77 -6.75 -14.62
N LYS A 39 12.45 -7.15 -15.70
CA LYS A 39 11.88 -7.24 -17.05
C LYS A 39 11.08 -8.52 -17.30
N LYS A 40 10.96 -9.41 -16.32
CA LYS A 40 10.24 -10.68 -16.43
C LYS A 40 8.83 -10.56 -15.82
N LYS A 41 7.93 -11.46 -16.22
CA LYS A 41 6.58 -11.50 -15.63
C LYS A 41 6.65 -12.20 -14.28
N VAL A 42 6.59 -11.42 -13.20
CA VAL A 42 6.69 -11.93 -11.82
C VAL A 42 5.50 -11.48 -11.00
N ARG A 43 4.93 -12.38 -10.20
CA ARG A 43 3.83 -12.02 -9.27
C ARG A 43 4.39 -11.23 -8.09
N PHE A 44 3.65 -10.24 -7.61
CA PHE A 44 4.08 -9.38 -6.51
C PHE A 44 4.56 -10.15 -5.26
N PRO A 45 3.89 -11.22 -4.77
CA PRO A 45 4.41 -11.97 -3.62
C PRO A 45 5.80 -12.56 -3.81
N LEU A 46 6.21 -12.88 -5.05
CA LEU A 46 7.56 -13.35 -5.36
C LEU A 46 8.58 -12.20 -5.42
N LEU A 47 8.18 -11.02 -5.89
CA LEU A 47 9.00 -9.82 -5.82
C LEU A 47 9.19 -9.34 -4.38
N GLU A 48 8.14 -9.41 -3.57
CA GLU A 48 8.24 -9.11 -2.15
C GLU A 48 9.21 -10.06 -1.45
N PHE A 49 9.13 -11.36 -1.78
CA PHE A 49 10.09 -12.35 -1.33
C PHE A 49 11.52 -12.00 -1.80
N ALA A 50 11.71 -11.63 -3.06
CA ALA A 50 13.01 -11.21 -3.58
C ALA A 50 13.61 -10.03 -2.81
N ALA A 51 12.81 -9.00 -2.46
CA ALA A 51 13.28 -7.89 -1.64
C ALA A 51 13.80 -8.34 -0.27
N ARG A 52 13.11 -9.30 0.37
CA ARG A 52 13.57 -9.85 1.65
C ARG A 52 14.90 -10.58 1.49
N GLU A 53 15.05 -11.41 0.46
CA GLU A 53 16.31 -12.11 0.19
C GLU A 53 17.45 -11.12 -0.11
N ILE A 54 17.18 -10.03 -0.83
CA ILE A 54 18.16 -8.97 -1.08
C ILE A 54 18.60 -8.31 0.23
N MET A 55 17.67 -8.01 1.13
CA MET A 55 17.97 -7.39 2.42
C MET A 55 18.80 -8.27 3.36
N LEU A 56 18.87 -9.59 3.13
CA LEU A 56 19.72 -10.46 3.94
C LEU A 56 21.22 -10.19 3.73
N PHE A 57 21.61 -9.49 2.66
CA PHE A 57 23.02 -9.23 2.36
C PHE A 57 23.35 -7.79 1.97
N VAL A 58 22.36 -6.93 1.71
CA VAL A 58 22.59 -5.51 1.45
C VAL A 58 22.68 -4.78 2.80
N PRO A 59 23.84 -4.17 3.13
CA PRO A 59 24.01 -3.42 4.37
C PRO A 59 23.01 -2.28 4.49
N GLU A 60 22.61 -1.97 5.72
CA GLU A 60 21.62 -0.93 6.02
C GLU A 60 21.97 0.44 5.43
N THR A 61 23.26 0.79 5.42
CA THR A 61 23.80 2.04 4.86
C THR A 61 23.61 2.14 3.34
N GLU A 62 23.54 1.00 2.65
CA GLU A 62 23.43 0.92 1.18
C GLU A 62 21.98 0.76 0.69
N GLN A 63 21.04 0.45 1.59
CA GLN A 63 19.66 0.14 1.20
C GLN A 63 18.96 1.31 0.49
N LEU A 64 19.21 2.55 0.90
CA LEU A 64 18.61 3.71 0.23
C LEU A 64 19.26 4.00 -1.13
N HIS A 65 20.57 3.80 -1.24
CA HIS A 65 21.25 3.91 -2.51
C HIS A 65 20.68 2.87 -3.51
N LEU A 66 20.48 1.63 -3.04
CA LEU A 66 19.81 0.59 -3.82
C LEU A 66 18.38 1.00 -4.24
N THR A 67 17.56 1.55 -3.34
CA THR A 67 16.20 1.98 -3.72
C THR A 67 16.21 3.11 -4.73
N ASP A 68 17.16 4.04 -4.64
CA ASP A 68 17.34 5.10 -5.65
C ASP A 68 17.64 4.50 -7.04
N ARG A 69 18.53 3.50 -7.11
CA ARG A 69 18.82 2.78 -8.38
C ARG A 69 17.62 2.00 -8.90
N LEU A 70 16.86 1.33 -8.01
CA LEU A 70 15.66 0.58 -8.40
C LEU A 70 14.61 1.50 -9.01
N ILE A 71 14.32 2.64 -8.37
CA ILE A 71 13.33 3.60 -8.86
C ILE A 71 13.74 4.19 -10.21
N ALA A 72 15.03 4.43 -10.44
CA ALA A 72 15.54 4.93 -11.72
C ALA A 72 15.28 3.97 -12.90
N THR A 73 15.07 2.67 -12.67
CA THR A 73 14.75 1.74 -13.77
C THR A 73 13.32 1.90 -14.28
N THR A 74 12.43 2.49 -13.48
CA THR A 74 10.99 2.67 -13.74
C THR A 74 10.18 1.38 -13.95
N GLU A 75 10.81 0.21 -13.77
CA GLU A 75 10.16 -1.09 -13.93
C GLU A 75 9.14 -1.31 -12.81
N MET A 76 7.97 -1.87 -13.12
CA MET A 76 6.92 -2.08 -12.12
C MET A 76 7.39 -2.89 -10.90
N GLY A 77 8.26 -3.89 -11.14
CA GLY A 77 8.84 -4.71 -10.08
C GLY A 77 9.78 -3.93 -9.13
N SER A 78 10.40 -2.86 -9.61
CA SER A 78 11.27 -2.01 -8.79
C SER A 78 10.51 -1.29 -7.69
N TYR A 79 9.29 -0.82 -7.98
CA TYR A 79 8.42 -0.19 -6.97
C TYR A 79 7.99 -1.19 -5.88
N VAL A 80 7.80 -2.46 -6.26
CA VAL A 80 7.47 -3.54 -5.30
C VAL A 80 8.67 -3.82 -4.39
N LEU A 81 9.86 -3.98 -4.97
CA LEU A 81 11.08 -4.21 -4.20
C LEU A 81 11.37 -3.04 -3.26
N THR A 82 11.33 -1.82 -3.79
CA THR A 82 11.55 -0.58 -3.04
C THR A 82 10.54 -0.46 -1.88
N GLY A 83 9.27 -0.71 -2.15
CA GLY A 83 8.23 -0.68 -1.11
C GLY A 83 8.52 -1.64 0.04
N ILE A 84 8.98 -2.87 -0.23
CA ILE A 84 9.31 -3.83 0.83
C ILE A 84 10.61 -3.48 1.56
N ILE A 85 11.60 -2.91 0.87
CA ILE A 85 12.85 -2.46 1.51
C ILE A 85 12.54 -1.33 2.49
N LEU A 86 11.83 -0.30 2.05
CA LEU A 86 11.41 0.81 2.91
C LEU A 86 10.48 0.32 4.04
N GLN A 87 9.59 -0.63 3.76
CA GLN A 87 8.73 -1.22 4.79
C GLN A 87 9.54 -1.86 5.92
N GLN A 88 10.60 -2.62 5.61
CA GLN A 88 11.43 -3.27 6.62
C GLN A 88 12.31 -2.29 7.41
N ARG A 89 12.59 -1.12 6.83
CA ARG A 89 13.31 -0.03 7.51
C ARG A 89 12.46 0.76 8.50
N LEU A 90 11.13 0.69 8.42
CA LEU A 90 10.22 1.49 9.27
C LEU A 90 10.47 1.41 10.78
N PRO A 91 10.82 0.25 11.39
CA PRO A 91 11.05 0.18 12.84
C PRO A 91 12.14 1.13 13.33
N GLU A 92 13.27 1.19 12.61
CA GLU A 92 14.45 1.97 13.00
C GLU A 92 14.51 3.34 12.28
N HIS A 93 13.98 3.43 11.06
CA HIS A 93 14.11 4.58 10.16
C HIS A 93 12.76 5.09 9.67
N PHE A 94 11.81 5.30 10.59
CA PHE A 94 10.44 5.66 10.25
C PHE A 94 10.35 6.87 9.32
N GLU A 95 10.84 8.04 9.77
CA GLU A 95 10.74 9.30 9.03
C GLU A 95 11.45 9.23 7.68
N GLN A 96 12.68 8.69 7.67
CA GLN A 96 13.46 8.56 6.45
C GLN A 96 12.78 7.63 5.43
N SER A 97 12.17 6.54 5.90
CA SER A 97 11.48 5.59 5.02
C SER A 97 10.19 6.15 4.45
N ILE A 98 9.41 6.90 5.24
CA ILE A 98 8.22 7.57 4.74
C ILE A 98 8.60 8.68 3.76
N HIS A 99 9.59 9.52 4.10
CA HIS A 99 10.04 10.59 3.22
C HIS A 99 10.47 10.05 1.86
N LYS A 100 11.34 9.02 1.83
CA LYS A 100 11.73 8.35 0.58
C LYS A 100 10.54 7.75 -0.17
N ALA A 101 9.58 7.12 0.53
CA ALA A 101 8.38 6.60 -0.12
C ALA A 101 7.58 7.72 -0.80
N CYS A 102 7.37 8.86 -0.13
CA CYS A 102 6.73 10.04 -0.72
C CYS A 102 7.51 10.56 -1.94
N THR A 103 8.83 10.72 -1.83
CA THR A 103 9.70 11.11 -2.95
C THR A 103 9.51 10.19 -4.16
N TYR A 104 9.54 8.87 -3.95
CA TYR A 104 9.40 7.89 -5.02
C TYR A 104 7.99 7.85 -5.63
N ILE A 105 6.95 8.09 -4.83
CA ILE A 105 5.58 8.24 -5.33
C ILE A 105 5.46 9.47 -6.24
N THR A 106 6.04 10.60 -5.83
CA THR A 106 6.06 11.83 -6.65
C THR A 106 6.87 11.64 -7.93
N ILE A 107 8.08 11.06 -7.86
CA ILE A 107 8.90 10.77 -9.05
C ILE A 107 8.15 9.84 -10.01
N GLY A 108 7.53 8.78 -9.48
CA GLY A 108 6.81 7.81 -10.29
C GLY A 108 5.58 8.38 -10.99
N ASN A 109 4.94 9.42 -10.42
CA ASN A 109 3.85 10.22 -11.00
C ASN A 109 2.74 9.39 -11.69
N GLN A 110 2.44 8.21 -11.15
CA GLN A 110 1.49 7.25 -11.73
C GLN A 110 0.67 6.59 -10.62
N TRP A 111 -0.61 6.32 -10.92
CA TRP A 111 -1.53 5.76 -9.94
C TRP A 111 -1.07 4.41 -9.38
N TYR A 112 -0.45 3.56 -10.22
CA TYR A 112 0.00 2.24 -9.77
C TYR A 112 1.26 2.35 -8.91
N VAL A 113 2.11 3.36 -9.09
CA VAL A 113 3.29 3.58 -8.24
C VAL A 113 2.85 4.01 -6.85
N CYS A 114 1.94 4.99 -6.80
CA CYS A 114 1.25 5.41 -5.58
C CYS A 114 0.62 4.22 -4.85
N ASP A 115 -0.15 3.39 -5.56
CA ASP A 115 -0.83 2.26 -4.94
C ASP A 115 0.17 1.19 -4.46
N ILE A 116 1.21 0.86 -5.25
CA ILE A 116 2.21 -0.15 -4.90
C ILE A 116 3.04 0.25 -3.67
N ILE A 117 3.61 1.45 -3.67
CA ILE A 117 4.46 1.95 -2.58
C ILE A 117 3.58 2.34 -1.38
N GLY A 118 2.47 3.01 -1.63
CA GLY A 118 1.54 3.48 -0.61
C GLY A 118 0.99 2.36 0.27
N GLU A 119 0.60 1.21 -0.31
CA GLU A 119 0.18 0.05 0.48
C GLU A 119 1.32 -0.56 1.31
N ARG A 120 2.51 -0.70 0.69
CA ARG A 120 3.65 -1.42 1.31
C ARG A 120 4.33 -0.61 2.40
N VAL A 121 4.42 0.70 2.24
CA VAL A 121 5.11 1.56 3.21
C VAL A 121 4.10 2.23 4.11
N LEU A 122 3.30 3.18 3.61
CA LEU A 122 2.39 3.97 4.45
C LEU A 122 1.24 3.12 5.02
N GLY A 123 0.69 2.19 4.23
CA GLY A 123 -0.34 1.25 4.68
C GLY A 123 0.18 0.31 5.76
N HIS A 124 1.40 -0.18 5.62
CA HIS A 124 2.03 -1.00 6.65
C HIS A 124 2.34 -0.20 7.91
N ALA A 125 2.93 0.99 7.77
CA ALA A 125 3.19 1.91 8.87
C ALA A 125 1.90 2.25 9.65
N LEU A 126 0.80 2.50 8.93
CA LEU A 126 -0.50 2.74 9.55
C LEU A 126 -1.03 1.52 10.30
N LEU A 127 -0.80 0.32 9.79
CA LEU A 127 -1.21 -0.92 10.44
C LEU A 127 -0.38 -1.24 11.71
N THR A 128 0.94 -1.05 11.66
CA THR A 128 1.86 -1.52 12.71
C THR A 128 2.27 -0.43 13.69
N LEU A 129 2.29 0.84 13.26
CA LEU A 129 2.71 2.00 14.03
C LEU A 129 1.68 3.15 13.93
N PRO A 130 0.37 2.91 14.17
CA PRO A 130 -0.70 3.87 13.90
C PRO A 130 -0.54 5.21 14.63
N LYS A 131 0.02 5.19 15.85
CA LYS A 131 0.28 6.43 16.63
C LYS A 131 1.28 7.37 15.96
N LYS A 132 2.24 6.84 15.19
CA LYS A 132 3.20 7.64 14.41
C LYS A 132 2.63 7.97 13.03
N ALA A 133 1.97 7.01 12.39
CA ALA A 133 1.50 7.15 11.02
C ALA A 133 0.31 8.11 10.88
N ILE A 134 -0.61 8.17 11.84
CA ILE A 134 -1.81 9.02 11.73
C ILE A 134 -1.47 10.51 11.66
N PRO A 135 -0.68 11.09 12.59
CA PRO A 135 -0.32 12.51 12.52
C PRO A 135 0.33 12.88 11.18
N LEU A 136 1.19 12.00 10.66
CA LEU A 136 1.81 12.15 9.35
C LEU A 136 0.77 12.13 8.22
N LEU A 137 -0.21 11.23 8.23
CA LEU A 137 -1.27 11.22 7.21
C LEU A 137 -2.15 12.49 7.26
N GLU A 138 -2.36 13.06 8.45
CA GLU A 138 -3.07 14.34 8.61
C GLU A 138 -2.26 15.51 8.01
N GLU A 139 -0.94 15.51 8.19
CA GLU A 139 -0.04 16.48 7.53
C GLU A 139 -0.08 16.31 6.00
N LEU A 140 0.10 15.08 5.50
CA LEU A 140 0.09 14.75 4.07
C LEU A 140 -1.24 15.07 3.39
N ALA A 141 -2.33 15.24 4.15
CA ALA A 141 -3.64 15.65 3.63
C ALA A 141 -3.63 17.04 2.99
N HIS A 142 -2.67 17.88 3.38
CA HIS A 142 -2.48 19.24 2.88
C HIS A 142 -1.37 19.35 1.82
N HIS A 143 -0.80 18.21 1.41
CA HIS A 143 0.30 18.19 0.45
C HIS A 143 -0.16 18.63 -0.95
N SER A 144 0.69 19.36 -1.68
CA SER A 144 0.37 19.90 -3.01
C SER A 144 0.28 18.82 -4.10
N ASP A 145 1.07 17.75 -3.96
CA ASP A 145 1.04 16.61 -4.89
C ASP A 145 -0.17 15.68 -4.64
N LYS A 146 -1.01 15.55 -5.67
CA LYS A 146 -2.20 14.67 -5.69
C LYS A 146 -1.90 13.20 -5.36
N TRP A 147 -0.74 12.68 -5.69
CA TRP A 147 -0.38 11.29 -5.41
C TRP A 147 -0.12 11.05 -3.93
N ILE A 148 0.43 12.06 -3.25
CA ILE A 148 0.65 12.02 -1.80
C ILE A 148 -0.70 12.04 -1.08
N VAL A 149 -1.60 12.96 -1.43
CA VAL A 149 -2.96 12.99 -0.85
C VAL A 149 -3.74 11.72 -1.18
N ARG A 150 -3.63 11.19 -2.40
CA ARG A 150 -4.23 9.91 -2.80
C ARG A 150 -3.77 8.77 -1.89
N THR A 151 -2.50 8.77 -1.49
CA THR A 151 -1.88 7.70 -0.69
C THR A 151 -2.58 7.52 0.66
N ILE A 152 -3.19 8.56 1.23
CA ILE A 152 -3.96 8.46 2.48
C ILE A 152 -5.08 7.41 2.36
N GLY A 153 -5.82 7.45 1.26
CA GLY A 153 -6.89 6.49 1.00
C GLY A 153 -6.37 5.08 0.70
N VAL A 154 -5.20 4.97 0.05
CA VAL A 154 -4.51 3.69 -0.23
C VAL A 154 -4.00 3.04 1.06
N ALA A 155 -3.30 3.80 1.90
CA ALA A 155 -2.81 3.35 3.20
C ALA A 155 -3.99 2.91 4.10
N THR A 156 -5.05 3.72 4.13
CA THR A 156 -6.29 3.38 4.85
C THR A 156 -6.91 2.10 4.32
N HIS A 157 -7.03 1.93 3.00
CA HIS A 157 -7.55 0.69 2.40
C HIS A 157 -6.77 -0.53 2.91
N TYR A 158 -5.44 -0.47 2.83
CA TYR A 158 -4.56 -1.56 3.24
C TYR A 158 -4.73 -1.90 4.73
N ALA A 159 -4.57 -0.91 5.61
CA ALA A 159 -4.55 -1.12 7.05
C ALA A 159 -5.91 -1.60 7.57
N VAL A 160 -7.02 -0.99 7.12
CA VAL A 160 -8.38 -1.39 7.52
C VAL A 160 -8.67 -2.83 7.08
N LYS A 161 -8.36 -3.18 5.83
CA LYS A 161 -8.56 -4.53 5.30
C LYS A 161 -7.76 -5.59 6.09
N LYS A 162 -6.64 -5.19 6.69
CA LYS A 162 -5.76 -6.04 7.49
C LYS A 162 -6.02 -5.99 9.00
N GLY A 163 -7.11 -5.37 9.44
CA GLY A 163 -7.53 -5.41 10.84
C GLY A 163 -6.99 -4.29 11.72
N LEU A 164 -6.75 -3.10 11.15
CA LEU A 164 -6.51 -1.90 11.96
C LEU A 164 -7.64 -1.70 12.99
N SER A 165 -7.28 -1.41 14.24
CA SER A 165 -8.26 -1.29 15.33
C SER A 165 -9.29 -0.18 15.09
N ALA A 166 -10.53 -0.39 15.53
CA ALA A 166 -11.64 0.54 15.35
C ALA A 166 -11.33 1.98 15.84
N THR A 167 -10.55 2.13 16.91
CA THR A 167 -10.10 3.44 17.44
C THR A 167 -9.38 4.27 16.38
N TYR A 168 -8.44 3.65 15.66
CA TYR A 168 -7.68 4.32 14.60
C TYR A 168 -8.51 4.47 13.31
N VAL A 169 -9.35 3.49 12.99
CA VAL A 169 -10.28 3.58 11.84
C VAL A 169 -11.24 4.75 12.00
N ASN A 170 -11.69 5.03 13.23
CA ASN A 170 -12.54 6.17 13.53
C ASN A 170 -11.86 7.52 13.20
N ILE A 171 -10.58 7.66 13.52
CA ILE A 171 -9.80 8.86 13.19
C ILE A 171 -9.66 8.99 11.66
N LEU A 172 -9.31 7.90 10.99
CA LEU A 172 -9.18 7.88 9.53
C LEU A 172 -10.50 8.21 8.83
N LEU A 173 -11.63 7.73 9.34
CA LEU A 173 -12.94 8.06 8.75
C LEU A 173 -13.19 9.57 8.78
N LYS A 174 -12.88 10.25 9.89
CA LYS A 174 -12.98 11.73 9.97
C LYS A 174 -12.06 12.40 8.95
N LEU A 175 -10.82 11.96 8.84
CA LEU A 175 -9.85 12.49 7.87
C LEU A 175 -10.33 12.28 6.42
N LEU A 176 -10.88 11.11 6.09
CA LEU A 176 -11.40 10.87 4.75
C LEU A 176 -12.65 11.71 4.45
N ILE A 177 -13.51 11.96 5.45
CA ILE A 177 -14.67 12.86 5.31
C ILE A 177 -14.20 14.29 5.07
N SER A 178 -13.18 14.79 5.76
CA SER A 178 -12.66 16.16 5.52
C SER A 178 -12.11 16.34 4.10
N LEU A 179 -11.61 15.25 3.49
CA LEU A 179 -11.12 15.23 2.11
C LEU A 179 -12.22 14.98 1.05
N SER A 180 -13.48 14.85 1.46
CA SER A 180 -14.58 14.49 0.56
C SER A 180 -14.95 15.60 -0.44
N ASN A 181 -14.49 16.83 -0.22
CA ASN A 181 -14.72 17.98 -1.11
C ASN A 181 -13.66 18.12 -2.23
N THR A 182 -12.60 17.30 -2.23
CA THR A 182 -11.54 17.36 -3.24
C THR A 182 -12.09 17.26 -4.66
N THR A 183 -11.49 18.01 -5.59
CA THR A 183 -11.88 18.03 -7.00
C THR A 183 -11.03 17.12 -7.86
N ASP A 184 -9.79 16.83 -7.44
CA ASP A 184 -8.83 16.00 -8.19
C ASP A 184 -9.32 14.55 -8.35
N PHE A 185 -9.26 14.05 -9.59
CA PHE A 185 -9.76 12.73 -9.94
C PHE A 185 -9.01 11.59 -9.24
N HIS A 186 -7.68 11.68 -9.16
CA HIS A 186 -6.84 10.63 -8.58
C HIS A 186 -6.97 10.60 -7.06
N VAL A 187 -7.08 11.77 -6.42
CA VAL A 187 -7.36 11.88 -4.98
C VAL A 187 -8.73 11.26 -4.67
N LYS A 188 -9.80 11.65 -5.39
CA LYS A 188 -11.14 11.05 -5.23
C LYS A 188 -11.12 9.53 -5.29
N LYS A 189 -10.37 8.96 -6.23
CA LYS A 189 -10.26 7.49 -6.38
C LYS A 189 -9.56 6.85 -5.18
N GLY A 190 -8.49 7.44 -4.66
CA GLY A 190 -7.77 6.94 -3.48
C GLY A 190 -8.61 7.04 -2.21
N ILE A 191 -9.06 8.26 -1.88
CA ILE A 191 -9.91 8.54 -0.71
C ILE A 191 -11.19 7.69 -0.75
N GLY A 192 -11.83 7.61 -1.92
CA GLY A 192 -13.01 6.78 -2.12
C GLY A 192 -12.74 5.27 -1.96
N TRP A 193 -11.52 4.81 -2.20
CA TRP A 193 -11.16 3.41 -1.94
C TRP A 193 -11.02 3.15 -0.43
N GLY A 194 -10.36 4.04 0.31
CA GLY A 194 -10.31 4.01 1.77
C GLY A 194 -11.71 4.03 2.40
N ALA A 195 -12.54 4.99 2.02
CA ALA A 195 -13.89 5.18 2.56
C ALA A 195 -14.79 3.95 2.31
N LYS A 196 -14.79 3.42 1.08
CA LYS A 196 -15.48 2.17 0.72
C LYS A 196 -15.02 0.99 1.57
N THR A 197 -13.74 0.96 1.94
CA THR A 197 -13.17 -0.14 2.74
C THR A 197 -13.62 -0.03 4.19
N ILE A 198 -13.54 1.17 4.78
CA ILE A 198 -14.10 1.44 6.12
C ILE A 198 -15.57 1.04 6.16
N ALA A 199 -16.40 1.51 5.22
CA ALA A 199 -17.82 1.17 5.18
C ALA A 199 -18.10 -0.34 5.05
N LYS A 200 -17.23 -1.11 4.38
CA LYS A 200 -17.35 -2.56 4.30
C LYS A 200 -17.05 -3.25 5.63
N PHE A 201 -16.01 -2.82 6.34
CA PHE A 201 -15.48 -3.54 7.50
C PHE A 201 -15.95 -2.97 8.85
N HIS A 202 -16.36 -1.70 8.90
CA HIS A 202 -16.81 -0.98 10.09
C HIS A 202 -18.09 -0.17 9.81
N PRO A 203 -19.20 -0.83 9.44
CA PRO A 203 -20.47 -0.14 9.15
C PRO A 203 -21.01 0.63 10.36
N ASP A 204 -20.78 0.15 11.58
CA ASP A 204 -21.24 0.81 12.82
C ASP A 204 -20.57 2.18 13.00
N LEU A 205 -19.26 2.27 12.73
CA LEU A 205 -18.56 3.55 12.73
C LEU A 205 -19.13 4.49 11.67
N VAL A 206 -19.44 3.99 10.48
CA VAL A 206 -20.06 4.81 9.42
C VAL A 206 -21.42 5.37 9.88
N ALA A 207 -22.22 4.57 10.59
CA ALA A 207 -23.50 5.01 11.12
C ALA A 207 -23.35 6.19 12.11
N CYS A 208 -22.30 6.19 12.94
CA CYS A 208 -22.01 7.30 13.86
C CYS A 208 -21.72 8.63 13.15
N TYR A 209 -21.31 8.62 11.88
CA TYR A 209 -21.02 9.82 11.08
C TYR A 209 -22.06 10.10 9.98
N SER A 210 -23.25 9.49 10.03
CA SER A 210 -24.30 9.68 9.01
C SER A 210 -24.58 11.16 8.71
N LYS A 211 -24.76 11.98 9.76
CA LYS A 211 -24.98 13.43 9.63
C LYS A 211 -23.87 14.14 8.86
N ALA A 212 -22.61 13.81 9.14
CA ALA A 212 -21.47 14.42 8.44
C ALA A 212 -21.35 13.91 6.99
N ILE A 213 -21.66 12.64 6.74
CA ILE A 213 -21.61 12.04 5.41
C ILE A 213 -22.75 12.56 4.51
N GLU A 214 -23.93 12.80 5.08
CA GLU A 214 -25.12 13.30 4.38
C GLU A 214 -25.10 14.82 4.20
N SER A 215 -24.20 15.52 4.91
CA SER A 215 -24.08 16.97 4.83
C SER A 215 -23.77 17.46 3.40
N PRO A 216 -24.23 18.65 2.99
CA PRO A 216 -23.97 19.21 1.65
C PRO A 216 -22.47 19.37 1.31
N GLU A 217 -21.62 19.52 2.32
CA GLU A 217 -20.17 19.64 2.20
C GLU A 217 -19.54 18.33 1.70
N THR A 218 -20.07 17.18 2.14
CA THR A 218 -19.62 15.87 1.69
C THR A 218 -20.12 15.58 0.28
N LYS A 219 -19.23 15.48 -0.70
CA LYS A 219 -19.65 15.34 -2.10
C LYS A 219 -20.23 13.97 -2.42
N GLN A 220 -21.15 13.94 -3.40
CA GLN A 220 -21.88 12.74 -3.80
C GLN A 220 -20.99 11.55 -4.15
N TRP A 221 -19.82 11.77 -4.77
CA TRP A 221 -18.90 10.69 -5.11
C TRP A 221 -18.40 9.93 -3.86
N PHE A 222 -18.23 10.62 -2.73
CA PHE A 222 -17.80 10.02 -1.46
C PHE A 222 -18.93 9.19 -0.86
N ARG A 223 -20.15 9.75 -0.82
CA ARG A 223 -21.36 9.04 -0.36
C ARG A 223 -21.59 7.75 -1.14
N THR A 224 -21.46 7.80 -2.47
CA THR A 224 -21.55 6.61 -3.33
C THR A 224 -20.54 5.53 -2.94
N LYS A 225 -19.32 5.90 -2.52
CA LYS A 225 -18.31 4.93 -2.07
C LYS A 225 -18.66 4.31 -0.72
N ILE A 226 -19.21 5.10 0.21
CA ILE A 226 -19.76 4.59 1.46
C ILE A 226 -20.89 3.58 1.18
N THR A 227 -21.88 3.94 0.36
CA THR A 227 -22.99 3.04 -0.02
C THR A 227 -22.48 1.72 -0.63
N ILE A 228 -21.52 1.79 -1.55
CA ILE A 228 -20.90 0.57 -2.14
C ILE A 228 -20.25 -0.29 -1.05
N GLY A 229 -19.57 0.32 -0.07
CA GLY A 229 -18.96 -0.39 1.05
C GLY A 229 -19.99 -1.09 1.92
N LEU A 230 -21.04 -0.38 2.33
CA LEU A 230 -22.15 -0.92 3.13
C LEU A 230 -22.87 -2.07 2.40
N ASN A 231 -23.14 -1.93 1.10
CA ASN A 231 -23.73 -3.00 0.31
C ASN A 231 -22.85 -4.27 0.29
N ARG A 232 -21.52 -4.11 0.19
CA ARG A 232 -20.57 -5.23 0.26
C ARG A 232 -20.50 -5.86 1.65
N HIS A 233 -20.73 -5.09 2.71
CA HIS A 233 -20.86 -5.63 4.06
C HIS A 233 -22.09 -6.56 4.14
N ASN A 234 -23.25 -6.06 3.70
CA ASN A 234 -24.51 -6.79 3.73
C ASN A 234 -24.50 -8.09 2.91
N LEU A 235 -23.82 -8.08 1.75
CA LEU A 235 -23.65 -9.30 0.95
C LEU A 235 -22.82 -10.35 1.69
N ARG A 236 -21.72 -9.93 2.35
CA ARG A 236 -20.86 -10.83 3.12
C ARG A 236 -21.60 -11.43 4.33
N THR A 237 -22.35 -10.62 5.07
CA THR A 237 -23.08 -11.12 6.25
C THR A 237 -24.19 -12.10 5.87
N LYS A 238 -24.84 -11.91 4.73
CA LYS A 238 -25.82 -12.88 4.19
C LYS A 238 -25.18 -14.22 3.81
N GLN A 239 -24.02 -14.20 3.15
CA GLN A 239 -23.28 -15.42 2.79
C GLN A 239 -22.87 -16.23 4.02
N ASN A 240 -22.27 -15.57 5.02
CA ASN A 240 -21.85 -16.25 6.25
C ASN A 240 -23.04 -16.90 6.99
N ARG A 241 -24.18 -16.21 7.08
CA ARG A 241 -25.39 -16.78 7.71
C ARG A 241 -25.93 -18.00 6.97
N GLN A 242 -25.81 -18.05 5.64
CA GLN A 242 -26.24 -19.20 4.85
C GLN A 242 -25.33 -20.41 5.08
N GLU A 243 -24.01 -20.20 5.14
CA GLU A 243 -23.02 -21.26 5.44
C GLU A 243 -23.24 -21.83 6.86
N ASP A 244 -23.44 -20.98 7.87
CA ASP A 244 -23.70 -21.42 9.26
C ASP A 244 -25.01 -22.24 9.37
N THR A 245 -26.04 -21.89 8.59
CA THR A 245 -27.32 -22.61 8.57
C THR A 245 -27.20 -23.97 7.87
N THR A 246 -26.37 -24.08 6.82
CA THR A 246 -26.12 -25.36 6.12
C THR A 246 -25.28 -26.33 6.97
N ILE A 247 -24.36 -25.83 7.78
CA ILE A 247 -23.57 -26.67 8.70
C ILE A 247 -24.47 -27.25 9.81
N HIS A 248 -25.42 -26.48 10.34
CA HIS A 248 -26.35 -26.94 11.37
C HIS A 248 -27.44 -27.90 10.87
N LEU A 249 -27.73 -27.96 9.57
CA LEU A 249 -28.69 -28.91 8.99
C LEU A 249 -28.06 -30.25 8.58
N ASN A 250 -26.73 -30.35 8.61
CA ASN A 250 -25.96 -31.55 8.25
C ASN A 250 -25.29 -32.21 9.48
N GLN A 251 -25.70 -31.84 10.70
CA GLN A 251 -25.36 -32.50 11.97
C GLN A 251 -26.63 -33.08 12.58
#